data_AF-A0A8K0QX42-F1
#
_entry.id   AF-A0A8K0QX42-F1
#
_cell.length_a   1.000
_cell.length_b   1.000
_cell.length_c   1.000
_cell.angle_alpha   90.00
_cell.angle_beta   90.00
_cell.angle_gamma   90.00
#
_symmetry.space_group_name_H-M   'P 1'
#
loop_
_entity.id
_entity.type
_entity.pdbx_description
1 polymer ?
#
loop_
_entity_poly.entity_id
_entity_poly.type
_entity_poly.pdbx_seq_one_letter_code
_entity_poly.pdbx_strand_id
1 'polypeptide(L)'
;MLPSKITQLLVALCFLPFAPCIAKNTAYVKIQNNTPDTITAISVSHKYSDNYKHQGDWGELAPGAITPEKMKVEYNTGWLTTGRDWWMVTYHRKQAGSQRPNELKMWFSDPMNFRNVIDFLEKAAPILIKTAINVAKGSNPAALPTAKAAQVVSKVMCKLMFNDESTDGWKQHILTDADEDVVTMIIINKDDTITFRSRSGESKTVTSTKWVVAEHA
;
A
#
# COMPACT_ATOMS: atom_id res chain seq x y z
N MET A 1 -43.85 -48.99 13.08
CA MET A 1 -44.09 -47.91 12.11
C MET A 1 -42.76 -47.50 11.52
N LEU A 2 -42.50 -47.78 10.24
CA LEU A 2 -41.28 -47.30 9.60
C LEU A 2 -41.44 -45.80 9.33
N PRO A 3 -40.45 -44.96 9.68
CA PRO A 3 -40.48 -43.55 9.34
C PRO A 3 -40.54 -43.42 7.81
N SER A 4 -41.41 -42.53 7.32
CA SER A 4 -41.58 -42.32 5.89
C SER A 4 -40.29 -41.74 5.32
N LYS A 5 -39.95 -42.10 4.07
CA LYS A 5 -38.73 -41.61 3.39
C LYS A 5 -38.67 -40.07 3.30
N ILE A 6 -39.79 -39.39 3.48
CA ILE A 6 -39.89 -37.92 3.49
C ILE A 6 -39.31 -37.34 4.79
N THR A 7 -39.45 -38.05 5.93
CA THR A 7 -38.92 -37.62 7.22
C THR A 7 -37.39 -37.74 7.28
N GLN A 8 -36.78 -38.65 6.52
CA GLN A 8 -35.32 -38.73 6.37
C GLN A 8 -34.73 -37.64 5.46
N LEU A 9 -35.49 -37.17 4.46
CA LEU A 9 -35.05 -36.13 3.54
C LEU A 9 -35.00 -34.73 4.21
N LEU A 10 -35.93 -34.46 5.13
CA LEU A 10 -35.98 -33.18 5.87
C LEU A 10 -34.89 -33.05 6.95
N VAL A 11 -34.45 -34.15 7.55
CA VAL A 11 -33.32 -34.13 8.51
C VAL A 11 -31.98 -33.93 7.79
N ALA A 12 -31.85 -34.39 6.53
CA ALA A 12 -30.62 -34.20 5.75
C ALA A 12 -30.36 -32.75 5.32
N LEU A 13 -31.40 -31.91 5.17
CA LEU A 13 -31.23 -30.50 4.79
C LEU A 13 -30.77 -29.59 5.95
N CYS A 14 -31.00 -29.98 7.21
CA CYS A 14 -30.52 -29.22 8.37
C CYS A 14 -29.02 -29.42 8.66
N PHE A 15 -28.35 -30.31 7.91
CA PHE A 15 -26.90 -30.54 7.96
C PHE A 15 -26.20 -30.14 6.66
N LEU A 16 -26.83 -29.31 5.81
CA LEU A 16 -26.12 -28.73 4.68
C LEU A 16 -25.05 -27.77 5.21
N PRO A 17 -23.76 -27.99 4.89
CA PRO A 17 -22.69 -27.08 5.30
C PRO A 17 -23.01 -25.69 4.74
N PHE A 18 -22.74 -24.67 5.55
CA PHE A 18 -22.76 -23.26 5.18
C PHE A 18 -22.41 -23.10 3.69
N ALA A 19 -23.34 -22.56 2.89
CA ALA A 19 -23.07 -22.27 1.50
C ALA A 19 -21.74 -21.50 1.43
N PRO A 20 -20.77 -21.91 0.60
CA PRO A 20 -19.51 -21.19 0.49
C PRO A 20 -19.77 -19.83 -0.15
N CYS A 21 -20.08 -18.84 0.68
CA CYS A 21 -20.40 -17.49 0.27
C CYS A 21 -19.13 -16.65 0.21
N ILE A 22 -19.03 -15.80 -0.79
CA ILE A 22 -18.03 -14.73 -0.82
C ILE A 22 -18.57 -13.62 0.08
N ALA A 23 -17.85 -13.29 1.15
CA ALA A 23 -18.14 -12.15 1.99
C ALA A 23 -17.22 -10.99 1.63
N LYS A 24 -17.79 -9.79 1.45
CA LYS A 24 -17.03 -8.55 1.27
C LYS A 24 -16.80 -7.93 2.65
N ASN A 25 -15.54 -7.74 3.00
CA ASN A 25 -15.12 -7.18 4.29
C ASN A 25 -14.33 -5.89 4.09
N THR A 26 -14.14 -5.16 5.19
CA THR A 26 -13.30 -3.98 5.21
C THR A 26 -12.31 -4.01 6.35
N ALA A 27 -11.11 -3.44 6.15
CA ALA A 27 -10.13 -3.23 7.20
C ALA A 27 -9.61 -1.80 7.17
N TYR A 28 -8.92 -1.40 8.24
CA TYR A 28 -8.27 -0.10 8.34
C TYR A 28 -6.75 -0.24 8.27
N VAL A 29 -6.07 0.78 7.76
CA VAL A 29 -4.61 0.79 7.62
C VAL A 29 -4.04 2.04 8.26
N LYS A 30 -2.98 1.84 9.06
CA LYS A 30 -2.14 2.90 9.62
C LYS A 30 -0.67 2.61 9.37
N ILE A 31 0.15 3.65 9.37
CA ILE A 31 1.61 3.53 9.21
C ILE A 31 2.30 3.94 10.50
N GLN A 32 3.34 3.19 10.87
CA GLN A 32 4.26 3.51 11.96
C GLN A 32 5.66 3.75 11.39
N ASN A 33 6.29 4.86 11.78
CA ASN A 33 7.66 5.17 11.41
C ASN A 33 8.62 4.74 12.53
N ASN A 34 9.36 3.64 12.34
CA ASN A 34 10.43 3.23 13.25
C ASN A 34 11.83 3.60 12.72
N THR A 35 11.91 4.37 11.64
CA THR A 35 13.18 4.88 11.11
C THR A 35 13.71 6.01 12.00
N PRO A 36 15.02 6.30 11.98
CA PRO A 36 15.57 7.42 12.76
C PRO A 36 15.18 8.80 12.20
N ASP A 37 14.65 8.86 10.98
CA ASP A 37 14.35 10.10 10.28
C ASP A 37 12.86 10.41 10.25
N THR A 38 12.50 11.69 10.20
CA THR A 38 11.16 12.09 9.80
C THR A 38 10.91 11.63 8.37
N ILE A 39 9.79 10.92 8.16
CA ILE A 39 9.29 10.65 6.83
C ILE A 39 8.46 11.85 6.38
N THR A 40 8.74 12.42 5.21
CA THR A 40 8.10 13.66 4.73
C THR A 40 6.85 13.41 3.88
N ALA A 41 6.77 12.23 3.28
CA ALA A 41 5.61 11.75 2.53
C ALA A 41 5.58 10.22 2.53
N ILE A 42 4.39 9.65 2.65
CA ILE A 42 4.14 8.21 2.54
C ILE A 42 2.93 8.02 1.64
N SER A 43 2.99 7.05 0.75
CA SER A 43 1.83 6.58 0.01
C SER A 43 1.74 5.06 0.10
N VAL A 44 0.53 4.54 0.27
CA VAL A 44 0.24 3.11 0.29
C VAL A 44 -0.83 2.83 -0.73
N SER A 45 -0.58 1.81 -1.54
CA SER A 45 -1.56 1.24 -2.46
C SER A 45 -1.90 -0.18 -2.04
N HIS A 46 -3.19 -0.49 -2.10
CA HIS A 46 -3.73 -1.83 -1.89
C HIS A 46 -4.59 -2.23 -3.08
N LYS A 47 -4.42 -3.48 -3.51
CA LYS A 47 -5.26 -4.13 -4.51
C LYS A 47 -5.71 -5.48 -3.96
N TYR A 48 -7.02 -5.69 -3.86
CA TYR A 48 -7.57 -7.02 -3.71
C TYR A 48 -7.84 -7.60 -5.10
N SER A 49 -6.83 -8.27 -5.66
CA SER A 49 -6.80 -8.66 -7.08
C SER A 49 -7.27 -7.50 -7.98
N ASP A 50 -8.18 -7.76 -8.93
CA ASP A 50 -8.70 -6.75 -9.85
C ASP A 50 -10.03 -6.13 -9.37
N ASN A 51 -10.50 -6.51 -8.17
CA ASN A 51 -11.85 -6.20 -7.70
C ASN A 51 -11.90 -4.85 -6.98
N TYR A 52 -10.95 -4.60 -6.08
CA TYR A 52 -10.91 -3.41 -5.24
C TYR A 52 -9.51 -2.83 -5.25
N LYS A 53 -9.43 -1.50 -5.39
CA LYS A 53 -8.16 -0.78 -5.42
C LYS A 53 -8.28 0.47 -4.57
N HIS A 54 -7.33 0.66 -3.66
CA HIS A 54 -7.32 1.78 -2.72
C HIS A 54 -5.93 2.42 -2.65
N GLN A 55 -5.90 3.73 -2.42
CA GLN A 55 -4.68 4.47 -2.17
C GLN A 55 -4.88 5.42 -0.99
N GLY A 56 -3.88 5.46 -0.12
CA GLY A 56 -3.76 6.41 0.98
C GLY A 56 -2.47 7.20 0.85
N ASP A 57 -2.52 8.48 1.15
CA ASP A 57 -1.38 9.39 1.14
C ASP A 57 -1.31 10.10 2.49
N TRP A 58 -0.12 10.17 3.08
CA TRP A 58 0.14 10.86 4.35
C TRP A 58 1.32 11.81 4.20
N GLY A 59 1.27 12.89 4.98
CA GLY A 59 2.34 13.88 5.06
C GLY A 59 3.46 13.48 6.01
N GLU A 60 3.96 14.46 6.76
CA GLU A 60 5.07 14.23 7.68
C GLU A 60 4.70 13.24 8.80
N LEU A 61 5.62 12.32 9.09
CA LEU A 61 5.51 11.35 10.17
C LEU A 61 6.85 11.28 10.92
N ALA A 62 6.86 11.79 12.15
CA ALA A 62 8.06 11.80 13.00
C ALA A 62 8.52 10.37 13.38
N PRO A 63 9.80 10.19 13.76
CA PRO A 63 10.27 8.94 14.33
C PRO A 63 9.43 8.49 15.53
N GLY A 64 9.07 7.21 15.56
CA GLY A 64 8.20 6.59 16.57
C GLY A 64 6.70 6.89 16.43
N ALA A 65 6.30 7.78 15.52
CA ALA A 65 4.90 8.17 15.37
C ALA A 65 4.09 7.19 14.52
N ILE A 66 2.76 7.23 14.73
CA ILE A 66 1.76 6.50 13.94
C ILE A 66 0.87 7.53 13.24
N THR A 67 0.44 7.24 12.01
CA THR A 67 -0.46 8.14 11.27
C THR A 67 -1.77 8.38 12.04
N PRO A 68 -2.25 9.64 12.10
CA PRO A 68 -3.50 9.96 12.79
C PRO A 68 -4.70 9.39 12.03
N GLU A 69 -4.73 9.61 10.72
CA GLU A 69 -5.76 9.13 9.81
C GLU A 69 -5.55 7.66 9.44
N LYS A 70 -6.67 6.97 9.17
CA LYS A 70 -6.71 5.58 8.72
C LYS A 70 -7.21 5.51 7.28
N MET A 71 -6.57 4.70 6.46
CA MET A 71 -7.10 4.32 5.14
C MET A 71 -8.05 3.13 5.31
N LYS A 72 -9.21 3.16 4.66
CA LYS A 72 -10.13 2.00 4.61
C LYS A 72 -9.85 1.21 3.33
N VAL A 73 -9.78 -0.12 3.44
CA VAL A 73 -9.60 -1.03 2.30
C VAL A 73 -10.70 -2.08 2.28
N GLU A 74 -11.02 -2.59 1.09
CA GLU A 74 -12.02 -3.62 0.85
C GLU A 74 -11.34 -4.89 0.33
N TYR A 75 -11.80 -6.04 0.80
CA TYR A 75 -11.32 -7.36 0.40
C TYR A 75 -12.44 -8.38 0.50
N ASN A 76 -12.26 -9.54 -0.13
CA ASN A 76 -13.22 -10.64 0.00
C ASN A 76 -12.61 -11.80 0.80
N THR A 77 -13.48 -12.54 1.49
CA THR A 77 -13.15 -13.80 2.15
C THR A 77 -14.18 -14.87 1.81
N GLY A 78 -13.91 -16.10 2.22
CA GLY A 78 -14.75 -17.27 1.98
C GLY A 78 -14.03 -18.35 1.18
N TRP A 79 -14.53 -19.59 1.27
CA TRP A 79 -13.86 -20.76 0.70
C TRP A 79 -13.64 -20.69 -0.83
N LEU A 80 -14.46 -19.94 -1.57
CA LEU A 80 -14.37 -19.78 -3.02
C LEU A 80 -13.56 -18.56 -3.47
N THR A 81 -13.01 -17.76 -2.55
CA THR A 81 -12.21 -16.61 -2.95
C THR A 81 -10.79 -17.04 -3.34
N THR A 82 -10.41 -16.78 -4.58
CA THR A 82 -9.03 -16.92 -5.07
C THR A 82 -8.26 -15.61 -5.01
N GLY A 83 -8.92 -14.51 -4.63
CA GLY A 83 -8.34 -13.19 -4.57
C GLY A 83 -7.18 -13.10 -3.58
N ARG A 84 -6.35 -12.08 -3.78
CA ARG A 84 -5.14 -11.84 -3.00
C ARG A 84 -5.01 -10.35 -2.73
N ASP A 85 -4.61 -10.03 -1.51
CA ASP A 85 -4.26 -8.68 -1.10
C ASP A 85 -2.80 -8.37 -1.44
N TRP A 86 -2.63 -7.44 -2.38
CA TRP A 86 -1.35 -6.93 -2.83
C TRP A 86 -1.14 -5.52 -2.32
N TRP A 87 0.07 -5.24 -1.84
CA TRP A 87 0.43 -3.98 -1.22
C TRP A 87 1.68 -3.36 -1.83
N MET A 88 1.67 -2.05 -2.00
CA MET A 88 2.84 -1.26 -2.37
C MET A 88 2.96 -0.08 -1.42
N VAL A 89 4.17 0.18 -0.93
CA VAL A 89 4.45 1.28 -0.01
C VAL A 89 5.58 2.10 -0.60
N THR A 90 5.38 3.42 -0.72
CA THR A 90 6.43 4.37 -1.08
C THR A 90 6.57 5.43 0.00
N TYR A 91 7.78 5.90 0.25
CA TYR A 91 8.01 6.97 1.21
C TYR A 91 9.31 7.74 0.96
N HIS A 92 9.43 8.91 1.60
CA HIS A 92 10.62 9.76 1.54
C HIS A 92 11.10 10.14 2.94
N ARG A 93 12.39 9.94 3.24
CA ARG A 93 13.01 10.41 4.49
C ARG A 93 13.60 11.81 4.32
N LYS A 94 13.43 12.67 5.33
CA LYS A 94 13.89 14.07 5.32
C LYS A 94 15.39 14.20 5.06
N GLN A 95 16.20 13.32 5.65
CA GLN A 95 17.67 13.38 5.56
C GLN A 95 18.20 13.30 4.12
N ALA A 96 17.56 12.52 3.24
CA ALA A 96 18.08 12.35 1.88
C ALA A 96 17.93 13.60 1.01
N GLY A 97 16.95 14.46 1.27
CA GLY A 97 16.82 15.74 0.56
C GLY A 97 18.04 16.67 0.77
N SER A 98 18.78 16.48 1.86
CA SER A 98 20.00 17.24 2.15
C SER A 98 21.26 16.69 1.44
N GLN A 99 21.20 15.48 0.87
CA GLN A 99 22.37 14.85 0.24
C GLN A 99 22.54 15.26 -1.24
N ARG A 100 21.42 15.48 -1.95
CA ARG A 100 21.42 15.85 -3.37
C ARG A 100 20.41 16.97 -3.63
N PRO A 101 20.86 18.23 -3.74
CA PRO A 101 19.97 19.33 -4.07
C PRO A 101 19.35 19.10 -5.45
N ASN A 102 18.02 19.22 -5.56
CA ASN A 102 17.19 18.93 -6.75
C ASN A 102 16.88 17.46 -7.04
N GLU A 103 17.22 16.53 -6.15
CA GLU A 103 16.77 15.14 -6.25
C GLU A 103 16.01 14.73 -4.99
N LEU A 104 14.99 13.90 -5.17
CA LEU A 104 14.27 13.27 -4.08
C LEU A 104 14.60 11.77 -4.08
N LYS A 105 15.18 11.28 -2.98
CA LYS A 105 15.34 9.85 -2.77
C LYS A 105 14.00 9.25 -2.39
N MET A 106 13.51 8.32 -3.19
CA MET A 106 12.32 7.54 -2.92
C MET A 106 12.73 6.18 -2.38
N TRP A 107 12.05 5.74 -1.33
CA TRP A 107 12.07 4.36 -0.85
C TRP A 107 10.77 3.70 -1.25
N PHE A 108 10.84 2.41 -1.59
CA PHE A 108 9.66 1.63 -1.93
C PHE A 108 9.80 0.18 -1.47
N SER A 109 8.68 -0.47 -1.16
CA SER A 109 8.64 -1.90 -0.84
C SER A 109 9.10 -2.72 -2.03
N ASP A 110 10.02 -3.66 -1.79
CA ASP A 110 10.59 -4.51 -2.82
C ASP A 110 10.71 -5.95 -2.31
N PRO A 111 9.73 -6.83 -2.60
CA PRO A 111 9.78 -8.21 -2.14
C PRO A 111 10.79 -9.08 -2.89
N MET A 112 11.28 -8.68 -4.08
CA MET A 112 12.05 -9.55 -4.98
C MET A 112 13.13 -8.86 -5.85
N ASN A 113 13.73 -7.74 -5.41
CA ASN A 113 14.76 -6.98 -6.14
C ASN A 113 14.29 -6.55 -7.55
N PHE A 114 13.25 -5.71 -7.55
CA PHE A 114 12.28 -5.51 -8.62
C PHE A 114 12.76 -4.72 -9.86
N ARG A 115 13.41 -5.39 -10.83
CA ARG A 115 13.92 -4.72 -12.05
C ARG A 115 12.83 -4.09 -12.92
N ASN A 116 11.67 -4.72 -13.09
CA ASN A 116 10.60 -4.21 -13.95
C ASN A 116 9.99 -2.90 -13.44
N VAL A 117 9.80 -2.77 -12.12
CA VAL A 117 9.36 -1.51 -11.50
C VAL A 117 10.45 -0.45 -11.66
N ILE A 118 11.72 -0.79 -11.45
CA ILE A 118 12.83 0.14 -11.68
C ILE A 118 12.84 0.62 -13.14
N ASP A 119 12.70 -0.28 -14.12
CA ASP A 119 12.67 0.06 -15.55
C ASP A 119 11.47 0.95 -15.90
N PHE A 120 10.30 0.69 -15.32
CA PHE A 120 9.12 1.55 -15.48
C PHE A 120 9.35 2.94 -14.86
N LEU A 121 9.92 2.99 -13.65
CA LEU A 121 10.27 4.24 -12.98
C LEU A 121 11.35 5.01 -13.76
N GLU A 122 12.28 4.35 -14.44
CA GLU A 122 13.30 5.02 -15.26
C GLU A 122 12.71 5.64 -16.53
N LYS A 123 11.70 5.00 -17.12
CA LYS A 123 11.11 5.44 -18.39
C LYS A 123 10.00 6.48 -18.21
N ALA A 124 9.04 6.20 -17.33
CA ALA A 124 7.80 6.98 -17.23
C ALA A 124 7.85 8.06 -16.14
N ALA A 125 8.53 7.78 -15.02
CA ALA A 125 8.46 8.64 -13.85
C ALA A 125 9.03 10.05 -14.06
N PRO A 126 10.19 10.27 -14.71
CA PRO A 126 10.81 11.58 -14.74
C PRO A 126 9.93 12.64 -15.41
N ILE A 127 9.27 12.28 -16.53
CA ILE A 127 8.39 13.18 -17.29
C ILE A 127 7.16 13.55 -16.48
N LEU A 128 6.51 12.55 -15.87
CA LEU A 128 5.26 12.76 -15.14
C LEU A 128 5.48 13.48 -13.81
N ILE A 129 6.58 13.20 -13.14
CA ILE A 129 6.98 13.91 -11.92
C ILE A 129 7.31 15.37 -12.21
N LYS A 130 8.11 15.63 -13.25
CA LYS A 130 8.42 17.01 -13.67
C LYS A 130 7.14 17.77 -14.01
N THR A 131 6.22 17.14 -14.73
CA THR A 131 4.92 17.73 -15.07
C THR A 131 4.10 18.05 -13.82
N ALA A 132 3.97 17.11 -12.89
CA ALA A 132 3.21 17.30 -11.67
C ALA A 132 3.82 18.37 -10.74
N ILE A 133 5.14 18.41 -10.61
CA ILE A 133 5.86 19.43 -9.85
C ILE A 133 5.63 20.82 -10.48
N ASN A 134 5.74 20.94 -11.81
CA ASN A 134 5.51 22.21 -12.50
C ASN A 134 4.07 22.71 -12.33
N VAL A 135 3.09 21.80 -12.42
CA VAL A 135 1.69 22.13 -12.13
C VAL A 135 1.53 22.59 -10.68
N ALA A 136 2.18 21.93 -9.72
CA ALA A 136 2.13 22.31 -8.31
C ALA A 136 2.83 23.64 -8.00
N LYS A 137 3.86 24.03 -8.76
CA LYS A 137 4.55 25.33 -8.65
C LYS A 137 3.70 26.49 -9.14
N GLY A 138 2.80 26.26 -10.09
CA GLY A 138 2.02 27.33 -10.73
C GLY A 138 2.92 28.43 -11.31
N SER A 139 2.50 29.70 -11.20
CA SER A 139 3.22 30.84 -11.79
C SER A 139 4.43 31.34 -10.99
N ASN A 140 4.75 30.76 -9.82
CA ASN A 140 5.88 31.17 -8.98
C ASN A 140 6.90 30.02 -8.79
N PRO A 141 7.97 29.97 -9.60
CA PRO A 141 8.92 28.85 -9.62
C PRO A 141 9.73 28.65 -8.33
N ALA A 142 9.79 29.66 -7.45
CA ALA A 142 10.65 29.67 -6.26
C ALA A 142 9.98 29.09 -4.99
N ALA A 143 8.72 28.66 -5.05
CA ALA A 143 7.87 28.61 -3.85
C ALA A 143 7.41 27.24 -3.36
N LEU A 144 7.81 26.11 -3.99
CA LEU A 144 7.35 24.79 -3.52
C LEU A 144 8.31 24.24 -2.46
N PRO A 145 7.90 24.15 -1.16
CA PRO A 145 8.79 23.59 -0.15
C PRO A 145 9.11 22.13 -0.46
N THR A 146 10.33 21.68 -0.16
CA THR A 146 10.81 20.31 -0.46
C THR A 146 9.88 19.22 0.07
N ALA A 147 9.28 19.41 1.25
CA ALA A 147 8.30 18.46 1.80
C ALA A 147 7.05 18.34 0.90
N LYS A 148 6.59 19.44 0.30
CA LYS A 148 5.44 19.43 -0.61
C LYS A 148 5.81 18.78 -1.95
N ALA A 149 7.01 19.03 -2.45
CA ALA A 149 7.53 18.33 -3.63
C ALA A 149 7.60 16.82 -3.39
N ALA A 150 8.08 16.38 -2.22
CA ALA A 150 8.12 14.96 -1.83
C ALA A 150 6.73 14.33 -1.80
N GLN A 151 5.70 15.04 -1.30
CA GLN A 151 4.31 14.56 -1.36
C GLN A 151 3.81 14.39 -2.78
N VAL A 152 4.08 15.37 -3.66
CA VAL A 152 3.68 15.29 -5.08
C VAL A 152 4.37 14.10 -5.75
N VAL A 153 5.67 13.94 -5.53
CA VAL A 153 6.45 12.81 -6.07
C VAL A 153 5.91 11.48 -5.57
N SER A 154 5.77 11.30 -4.26
CA SER A 154 5.25 10.07 -3.66
C SER A 154 3.88 9.71 -4.26
N LYS A 155 2.97 10.68 -4.33
CA LYS A 155 1.62 10.48 -4.85
C LYS A 155 1.63 10.08 -6.32
N VAL A 156 2.40 10.76 -7.17
CA VAL A 156 2.51 10.47 -8.60
C VAL A 156 3.12 9.10 -8.83
N MET A 157 4.18 8.78 -8.10
CA MET A 157 4.87 7.50 -8.19
C MET A 157 3.99 6.35 -7.75
N CYS A 158 3.34 6.50 -6.60
CA CYS A 158 2.39 5.54 -6.10
C CYS A 158 1.25 5.35 -7.11
N LYS A 159 0.66 6.42 -7.65
CA LYS A 159 -0.39 6.35 -8.66
C LYS A 159 0.07 5.69 -9.98
N LEU A 160 1.31 5.94 -10.40
CA LEU A 160 1.87 5.33 -11.59
C LEU A 160 2.04 3.82 -11.43
N MET A 161 2.59 3.39 -10.31
CA MET A 161 2.69 1.97 -9.98
C MET A 161 1.32 1.33 -9.72
N PHE A 162 0.36 2.11 -9.20
CA PHE A 162 -1.01 1.69 -8.97
C PHE A 162 -1.80 1.43 -10.26
N ASN A 163 -1.57 2.27 -11.27
CA ASN A 163 -2.24 2.18 -12.58
C ASN A 163 -1.67 1.11 -13.50
N ASP A 164 -0.49 0.57 -13.21
CA ASP A 164 -0.04 -0.67 -13.85
C ASP A 164 -0.92 -1.81 -13.36
N GLU A 165 -1.59 -2.55 -14.25
CA GLU A 165 -2.49 -3.65 -13.84
C GLU A 165 -1.70 -4.82 -13.22
N SER A 166 -0.39 -4.88 -13.45
CA SER A 166 0.46 -5.87 -12.80
C SER A 166 0.53 -5.66 -11.28
N THR A 167 0.59 -6.78 -10.56
CA THR A 167 0.95 -6.83 -9.13
C THR A 167 2.38 -7.33 -8.94
N ASP A 168 3.13 -7.48 -10.02
CA ASP A 168 4.56 -7.74 -9.98
C ASP A 168 5.21 -6.64 -9.14
N GLY A 169 5.76 -7.03 -7.99
CA GLY A 169 6.57 -6.17 -7.12
C GLY A 169 5.81 -5.64 -5.94
N TRP A 170 4.55 -6.00 -5.87
CA TRP A 170 3.73 -5.76 -4.71
C TRP A 170 3.96 -6.86 -3.70
N LYS A 171 3.97 -6.47 -2.44
CA LYS A 171 4.03 -7.41 -1.34
C LYS A 171 2.65 -8.01 -1.12
N GLN A 172 2.54 -9.34 -1.19
CA GLN A 172 1.33 -10.03 -0.73
C GLN A 172 1.25 -10.00 0.81
N HIS A 173 0.09 -9.61 1.34
CA HIS A 173 -0.26 -9.74 2.77
C HIS A 173 -1.78 -9.90 2.89
N ILE A 174 -2.22 -11.14 3.10
CA ILE A 174 -3.64 -11.53 3.03
C ILE A 174 -4.39 -11.05 4.26
N LEU A 175 -5.54 -10.41 4.03
CA LEU A 175 -6.51 -10.08 5.05
C LEU A 175 -7.55 -11.19 5.14
N THR A 176 -7.97 -11.50 6.36
CA THR A 176 -8.93 -12.57 6.66
C THR A 176 -10.12 -12.02 7.43
N ASP A 177 -11.09 -12.87 7.77
CA ASP A 177 -12.25 -12.48 8.60
C ASP A 177 -11.82 -11.93 9.97
N ALA A 178 -10.67 -12.36 10.50
CA ALA A 178 -10.15 -11.85 11.76
C ALA A 178 -9.75 -10.37 11.70
N ASP A 179 -9.52 -9.83 10.50
CA ASP A 179 -9.05 -8.46 10.28
C ASP A 179 -10.18 -7.47 9.98
N GLU A 180 -11.43 -7.94 9.94
CA GLU A 180 -12.60 -7.11 9.63
C GLU A 180 -12.75 -5.98 10.66
N ASP A 181 -12.83 -4.75 10.15
CA ASP A 181 -12.90 -3.49 10.90
C ASP A 181 -11.77 -3.27 11.92
N VAL A 182 -10.68 -4.04 11.80
CA VAL A 182 -9.47 -3.90 12.61
C VAL A 182 -8.38 -3.15 11.84
N VAL A 183 -7.45 -2.53 12.59
CA VAL A 183 -6.29 -1.85 12.01
C VAL A 183 -5.19 -2.86 11.68
N THR A 184 -4.81 -2.92 10.41
CA THR A 184 -3.54 -3.45 9.93
C THR A 184 -2.48 -2.35 10.02
N MET A 185 -1.35 -2.65 10.68
CA MET A 185 -0.24 -1.72 10.83
C MET A 185 0.84 -2.00 9.78
N ILE A 186 1.22 -0.97 9.02
CA ILE A 186 2.39 -0.98 8.16
C ILE A 186 3.53 -0.29 8.90
N ILE A 187 4.58 -1.02 9.23
CA ILE A 187 5.69 -0.54 10.05
C ILE A 187 6.91 -0.41 9.16
N ILE A 188 7.43 0.81 9.02
CA ILE A 188 8.68 1.10 8.29
C ILE A 188 9.82 1.05 9.30
N ASN A 189 10.68 0.03 9.20
CA ASN A 189 11.70 -0.26 10.20
C ASN A 189 13.03 0.44 9.92
N LYS A 190 13.86 0.55 10.96
CA LYS A 190 15.21 1.12 10.91
C LYS A 190 16.21 0.32 10.06
N ASP A 191 15.93 -0.97 9.84
CA ASP A 191 16.78 -1.90 9.07
C ASP A 191 16.37 -1.99 7.60
N ASP A 192 15.67 -0.97 7.11
CA ASP A 192 15.18 -0.86 5.74
C ASP A 192 14.23 -2.01 5.33
N THR A 193 13.57 -2.65 6.31
CA THR A 193 12.44 -3.57 6.08
C THR A 193 11.09 -2.86 6.30
N ILE A 194 10.03 -3.42 5.70
CA ILE A 194 8.64 -3.06 5.98
C ILE A 194 7.92 -4.29 6.51
N THR A 195 7.20 -4.12 7.61
CA THR A 195 6.36 -5.15 8.23
C THR A 195 4.89 -4.80 8.06
N PHE A 196 4.12 -5.74 7.53
CA PHE A 196 2.66 -5.69 7.48
C PHE A 196 2.15 -6.57 8.61
N ARG A 197 1.46 -5.98 9.58
CA ARG A 197 0.97 -6.67 10.77
C ARG A 197 -0.53 -6.46 10.90
N SER A 198 -1.30 -7.52 10.68
CA SER A 198 -2.73 -7.58 10.89
C SER A 198 -3.02 -8.41 12.16
N ARG A 199 -4.30 -8.64 12.47
CA ARG A 199 -4.68 -9.53 13.58
C ARG A 199 -4.45 -11.00 13.19
N SER A 200 -4.62 -11.32 11.92
CA SER A 200 -4.45 -12.67 11.36
C SER A 200 -2.99 -13.09 11.16
N GLY A 201 -2.06 -12.14 11.07
CA GLY A 201 -0.64 -12.48 10.99
C GLY A 201 0.28 -11.33 10.61
N GLU A 202 1.53 -11.68 10.32
CA GLU A 202 2.58 -10.74 9.94
C GLU A 202 3.28 -11.19 8.67
N SER A 203 3.62 -10.25 7.80
CA SER A 203 4.51 -10.49 6.66
C SER A 203 5.53 -9.36 6.51
N LYS A 204 6.69 -9.67 5.93
CA LYS A 204 7.80 -8.72 5.78
C LYS A 204 8.29 -8.61 4.34
N THR A 205 8.89 -7.49 4.03
CA THR A 205 9.59 -7.20 2.77
C THR A 205 10.78 -6.28 3.03
N VAL A 206 11.73 -6.24 2.10
CA VAL A 206 12.80 -5.25 2.12
C VAL A 206 12.38 -3.98 1.37
N THR A 207 13.19 -2.94 1.47
CA THR A 207 13.02 -1.71 0.70
C THR A 207 14.16 -1.49 -0.28
N SER A 208 13.80 -0.98 -1.45
CA SER A 208 14.74 -0.49 -2.45
C SER A 208 14.65 1.02 -2.54
N THR A 209 15.67 1.65 -3.12
CA THR A 209 15.72 3.11 -3.24
C THR A 209 16.05 3.57 -4.64
N LYS A 210 15.51 4.71 -5.03
CA LYS A 210 15.81 5.37 -6.30
C LYS A 210 15.84 6.88 -6.10
N TRP A 211 16.81 7.52 -6.73
CA TRP A 211 16.84 8.97 -6.84
C TRP A 211 15.98 9.41 -8.02
N VAL A 212 15.11 10.39 -7.76
CA VAL A 212 14.23 10.98 -8.75
C VAL A 212 14.62 12.43 -8.91
N VAL A 213 14.84 12.85 -10.15
CA VAL A 213 15.09 14.25 -10.47
C VAL A 213 13.81 15.04 -10.21
N ALA A 214 13.92 16.01 -9.32
CA ALA A 214 12.89 16.97 -8.97
C ALA A 214 13.50 18.36 -9.13
N GLU A 215 13.74 18.79 -10.37
CA GLU A 215 14.33 20.09 -10.70
C GLU A 215 13.65 21.20 -9.88
N HIS A 216 14.42 21.83 -8.98
CA HIS A 216 14.00 22.89 -8.05
C HIS A 216 12.86 22.53 -7.08
N ALA A 217 12.97 21.40 -6.37
CA ALA A 217 12.30 21.17 -5.09
C ALA A 217 13.06 21.82 -3.92
#